data_AF-A0A7K2JSN4-F1
#
_entry.id   AF-A0A7K2JSN4-F1
#
_cell.length_a   1.000
_cell.length_b   1.000
_cell.length_c   1.000
_cell.angle_alpha   90.00
_cell.angle_beta   90.00
_cell.angle_gamma   90.00
#
_symmetry.space_group_name_H-M   'P 1'
#
loop_
_entity.id
_entity.type
_entity.pdbx_description
1 polymer ?
#
loop_
_entity_poly.entity_id
_entity_poly.type
_entity_poly.pdbx_seq_one_letter_code
_entity_poly.pdbx_strand_id
1 'polypeptide(L)' 'MAAEISLPVYVRVGDAEARWGELTIEAPDGVVDEQVTRRQLAAFLRAAADHLETPDEEVPDAAAHG' A
#
# COMPACT_ATOMS: atom_id res chain seq x y z
N MET A 1 -17.31 -7.96 -17.54
CA MET A 1 -17.18 -7.77 -16.08
C MET A 1 -15.71 -7.57 -15.81
N ALA A 2 -15.31 -6.49 -15.15
CA ALA A 2 -13.93 -6.36 -14.67
C ALA A 2 -13.71 -7.43 -13.59
N ALA A 3 -12.58 -8.13 -13.64
CA ALA A 3 -12.17 -9.01 -12.55
C ALA A 3 -11.20 -8.26 -11.64
N GLU A 4 -11.26 -8.53 -10.35
CA GLU A 4 -10.41 -7.91 -9.34
C GLU A 4 -9.68 -8.99 -8.57
N ILE A 5 -8.39 -8.75 -8.31
CA ILE A 5 -7.56 -9.60 -7.48
C ILE A 5 -7.05 -8.77 -6.31
N SER A 6 -7.43 -9.15 -5.09
CA SER A 6 -6.95 -8.51 -3.86
C SER A 6 -5.93 -9.41 -3.17
N LEU A 7 -4.76 -8.85 -2.87
CA LEU A 7 -3.63 -9.54 -2.24
C LEU A 7 -3.29 -8.85 -0.91
N PRO A 8 -3.16 -9.56 0.22
CA PRO A 8 -2.73 -8.93 1.46
C PRO A 8 -1.26 -8.50 1.37
N VAL A 9 -0.96 -7.30 1.87
CA VAL A 9 0.39 -6.74 1.90
C VAL A 9 0.94 -6.81 3.32
N TYR A 10 2.11 -7.44 3.45
CA TYR A 10 2.85 -7.55 4.70
C TYR A 10 4.18 -6.81 4.58
N VAL A 11 4.58 -6.12 5.65
CA VAL A 11 5.88 -5.46 5.77
C VAL A 11 6.68 -6.13 6.86
N ARG A 12 7.98 -6.28 6.61
CA ARG A 12 8.94 -6.76 7.58
C ARG A 12 10.05 -5.74 7.79
N VAL A 13 10.29 -5.37 9.04
CA VAL A 13 11.41 -4.52 9.47
C VAL A 13 12.22 -5.29 10.51
N GLY A 14 13.40 -5.76 10.13
CA GLY A 14 14.18 -6.68 10.95
C GLY A 14 13.40 -7.97 11.26
N ASP A 15 13.12 -8.21 12.53
CA ASP A 15 12.37 -9.38 13.00
C ASP A 15 10.88 -9.12 13.23
N ALA A 16 10.42 -7.87 13.09
CA ALA A 16 9.00 -7.53 13.19
C ALA A 16 8.32 -7.64 11.83
N GLU A 17 7.19 -8.35 11.79
CA GLU A 17 6.31 -8.44 10.62
C GLU A 17 4.92 -7.92 10.98
N ALA A 18 4.32 -7.12 10.10
CA ALA A 18 2.98 -6.58 10.26
C ALA A 18 2.20 -6.62 8.95
N ARG A 19 0.89 -6.85 9.04
CA ARG A 19 -0.02 -6.64 7.92
C ARG A 19 -0.23 -5.14 7.75
N TRP A 20 0.13 -4.62 6.57
CA TRP A 20 0.00 -3.20 6.27
C TRP A 20 -1.30 -2.86 5.54
N GLY A 21 -1.81 -3.78 4.72
CA GLY A 21 -3.05 -3.54 3.98
C GLY A 21 -3.36 -4.58 2.91
N GLU A 22 -3.98 -4.13 1.83
CA GLU A 22 -4.32 -4.94 0.66
C GLU A 22 -3.91 -4.20 -0.62
N LEU A 23 -3.40 -4.95 -1.59
CA LEU A 23 -3.12 -4.52 -2.95
C LEU A 23 -4.23 -5.05 -3.85
N THR A 24 -4.96 -4.16 -4.51
CA THR A 24 -5.98 -4.52 -5.50
C THR A 24 -5.41 -4.32 -6.89
N ILE A 25 -5.48 -5.37 -7.71
CA ILE A 25 -5.11 -5.35 -9.13
C ILE A 25 -6.39 -5.48 -9.95
N GLU A 26 -6.60 -4.51 -10.82
CA GLU A 26 -7.75 -4.50 -11.73
C GLU A 26 -7.39 -5.23 -13.02
N ALA A 27 -8.23 -6.19 -13.41
CA ALA A 27 -8.17 -6.88 -14.69
C ALA A 27 -9.33 -6.39 -15.59
N PRO A 28 -9.13 -5.30 -16.35
CA PRO A 28 -10.09 -4.89 -17.35
C PRO A 28 -10.29 -6.05 -18.34
N ASP A 29 -11.55 -6.37 -18.62
CA ASP A 29 -11.95 -7.51 -19.46
C ASP A 29 -11.65 -8.91 -18.90
N GLY A 30 -11.35 -9.01 -17.60
CA GLY A 30 -11.13 -10.29 -16.92
C GLY A 30 -9.79 -10.94 -17.24
N VAL A 31 -8.88 -10.21 -17.90
CA VAL A 31 -7.53 -10.66 -18.22
C VAL A 31 -6.52 -9.85 -17.42
N VAL A 32 -5.67 -10.55 -16.68
CA VAL A 32 -4.53 -9.95 -15.99
C VAL A 32 -3.42 -9.76 -17.01
N ASP A 33 -3.27 -8.53 -17.51
CA ASP A 33 -2.14 -8.17 -18.36
C ASP A 33 -0.90 -7.85 -17.51
N GLU A 34 0.26 -8.37 -17.94
CA GLU A 34 1.52 -8.19 -17.20
C GLU A 34 1.95 -6.73 -17.14
N GLN A 35 1.81 -5.97 -18.24
CA GLN A 35 2.23 -4.57 -18.27
C GLN A 35 1.32 -3.69 -17.40
N VAL A 36 0.02 -3.94 -17.42
CA VAL A 36 -0.96 -3.25 -16.56
C VAL A 36 -0.67 -3.56 -15.09
N THR A 37 -0.52 -4.84 -14.75
CA THR A 37 -0.19 -5.29 -13.39
C THR A 37 1.11 -4.67 -12.89
N ARG A 38 2.16 -4.67 -13.72
CA ARG A 38 3.46 -4.09 -13.38
C ARG A 38 3.36 -2.59 -13.12
N ARG A 39 2.55 -1.86 -13.89
CA ARG A 39 2.32 -0.41 -13.68
C ARG A 39 1.57 -0.14 -12.38
N GLN A 40 0.51 -0.90 -12.10
CA GLN A 40 -0.26 -0.78 -10.85
C GLN A 40 0.60 -1.11 -9.62
N LEU A 41 1.41 -2.18 -9.70
CA LEU A 41 2.35 -2.55 -8.64
C LEU A 41 3.42 -1.47 -8.42
N ALA A 42 3.99 -0.91 -9.50
CA ALA A 42 4.96 0.17 -9.38
C ALA A 42 4.36 1.43 -8.74
N ALA A 43 3.11 1.77 -9.08
CA ALA A 43 2.40 2.88 -8.47
C ALA A 43 2.16 2.64 -6.97
N PHE A 44 1.72 1.44 -6.59
CA PHE A 44 1.54 1.06 -5.19
C PHE A 44 2.85 1.16 -4.39
N LEU A 45 3.94 0.56 -4.89
CA LEU A 45 5.24 0.57 -4.21
C LEU A 45 5.79 1.99 -4.06
N ARG A 46 5.56 2.86 -5.04
CA ARG A 46 5.97 4.26 -4.96
C ARG A 46 5.20 5.02 -3.89
N ALA A 47 3.87 4.88 -3.86
CA ALA A 47 3.05 5.49 -2.81
C ALA A 47 3.41 4.98 -1.41
N ALA A 48 3.73 3.69 -1.29
CA ALA A 48 4.19 3.08 -0.05
C ALA A 48 5.56 3.66 0.40
N ALA A 49 6.48 3.89 -0.53
CA ALA A 49 7.77 4.52 -0.23
C ALA A 49 7.60 5.99 0.19
N ASP A 50 6.77 6.76 -0.52
CA ASP A 50 6.49 8.16 -0.19
C ASP A 50 5.92 8.30 1.24
N HIS A 51 5.05 7.36 1.66
CA HIS A 51 4.49 7.34 3.02
C HIS A 51 5.52 6.95 4.11
N LEU A 52 6.57 6.18 3.77
CA LEU A 52 7.64 5.84 4.71
C LEU A 52 8.69 6.95 4.84
N GLU A 53 8.95 7.71 3.79
CA GLU A 53 9.92 8.83 3.80
C GLU A 53 9.37 10.08 4.51
N THR A 54 8.06 10.28 4.43
CA THR A 54 7.32 11.27 5.22
C THR A 54 6.34 10.53 6.11
N PRO A 55 6.79 10.00 7.28
CA PRO A 55 5.84 9.56 8.28
C PRO A 55 4.96 10.77 8.59
N ASP A 56 3.64 10.66 8.39
CA ASP A 56 2.71 11.71 8.79
C ASP A 56 3.00 12.05 10.26
N GLU A 57 3.46 13.28 10.49
CA GLU A 57 3.77 13.80 11.81
C GLU A 57 2.46 14.15 12.52
N GLU A 58 1.59 13.15 12.72
CA GLU A 58 0.49 13.26 13.68
C GLU A 58 1.02 12.90 15.06
N VAL A 59 1.77 13.85 15.65
CA VAL A 59 1.81 13.98 17.10
C VAL A 59 0.60 14.84 17.47
N PRO A 60 -0.56 14.29 17.85
CA PRO A 60 -1.50 15.06 18.64
C PRO A 60 -0.76 15.38 19.95
N ASP A 61 -0.39 16.64 20.09
CA ASP A 61 0.32 17.21 21.23
C ASP A 61 -0.52 17.02 22.50
N ALA A 62 -0.41 15.84 23.10
CA ALA A 62 -0.96 15.54 24.39
C ALA A 62 -0.03 16.13 25.46
N ALA A 63 -0.09 17.46 25.64
CA ALA A 63 -0.12 18.16 26.93
C ALA A 63 0.40 19.61 26.86
N ALA A 64 -0.49 20.61 26.97
CA ALA A 64 -0.18 21.89 27.64
C ALA A 64 -1.45 22.67 28.03
N HIS A 65 -1.80 22.59 29.32
CA HIS A 65 -2.45 23.62 30.14
C HIS A 65 -3.82 24.22 29.77
N GLY A 66 -4.81 23.90 30.61
CA GLY A 66 -6.03 24.69 30.86
C GLY A 66 -6.68 24.26 32.17
#